data_AF-A0A351GIX1-F1
#
_entry.id   AF-A0A351GIX1-F1
#
_cell.length_a   1.000
_cell.length_b   1.000
_cell.length_c   1.000
_cell.angle_alpha   90.00
_cell.angle_beta   90.00
_cell.angle_gamma   90.00
#
_symmetry.space_group_name_H-M   'P 1'
#
loop_
_entity.id
_entity.type
_entity.pdbx_description
1 polymer ?
#
loop_
_entity_poly.entity_id
_entity_poly.type
_entity_poly.pdbx_seq_one_letter_code
_entity_poly.pdbx_strand_id
1 'polypeptide(L)'
;MVKVTYDPQDGKKRCEWCLKDELYVKYHDEEWGVPVHEDAILFETLVLETFQAGLSWHTILKKREGFRLAFDSFDAERIAGYG
;
A
#
# COMPACT_ATOMS: atom_id res chain seq x y z
N MET A 1 -5.63 -19.02 -4.57
CA MET A 1 -5.21 -19.37 -3.20
C MET A 1 -3.86 -18.70 -2.97
N VAL A 2 -3.76 -17.80 -1.98
CA VAL A 2 -2.49 -17.13 -1.66
C VAL A 2 -1.53 -18.17 -1.11
N LYS A 3 -0.31 -18.24 -1.66
CA LYS A 3 0.74 -19.13 -1.14
C LYS A 3 1.30 -18.53 0.15
N VAL A 4 1.44 -19.37 1.16
CA VAL A 4 1.92 -18.98 2.49
C VAL A 4 3.17 -19.78 2.81
N THR A 5 4.18 -19.13 3.39
CA THR A 5 5.48 -19.72 3.72
C THR A 5 6.01 -19.15 5.05
N TYR A 6 7.15 -19.63 5.52
CA TYR A 6 7.85 -19.11 6.70
C TYR A 6 8.91 -18.11 6.27
N ASP A 7 8.91 -16.94 6.90
CA ASP A 7 9.92 -15.91 6.69
C ASP A 7 11.27 -16.37 7.26
N PRO A 8 12.36 -16.38 6.47
CA PRO A 8 13.67 -16.80 6.95
C PRO A 8 14.29 -15.86 7.99
N GLN A 9 13.80 -14.63 8.15
CA GLN A 9 14.37 -13.63 9.07
C GLN A 9 13.88 -13.83 10.52
N ASP A 10 12.59 -14.08 10.71
CA ASP A 10 11.95 -14.16 12.04
C ASP A 10 11.11 -15.43 12.26
N GLY A 11 11.03 -16.33 11.26
CA GLY A 11 10.31 -17.59 11.35
C GLY A 11 8.79 -17.45 11.37
N LYS A 12 8.22 -16.26 11.12
CA LYS A 12 6.77 -16.07 11.09
C LYS A 12 6.16 -16.57 9.78
N LYS A 13 4.91 -17.01 9.86
CA LYS A 13 4.14 -17.48 8.71
C LYS A 13 3.52 -16.28 7.98
N ARG A 14 3.90 -16.04 6.72
CA ARG A 14 3.44 -14.90 5.90
C ARG A 14 3.07 -15.30 4.48
N CYS A 15 2.33 -14.44 3.79
CA CYS A 15 2.08 -14.63 2.36
C CYS A 15 3.39 -14.51 1.57
N GLU A 16 3.63 -15.42 0.61
CA GLU A 16 4.89 -15.47 -0.14
C GLU A 16 5.22 -14.16 -0.87
N TRP A 17 4.18 -13.43 -1.31
CA TRP A 17 4.34 -12.19 -2.06
C TRP A 17 4.97 -11.05 -1.25
N CYS A 18 4.91 -11.06 0.09
CA CYS A 18 5.42 -9.97 0.91
C CYS A 18 6.91 -10.14 1.29
N LEU A 19 7.52 -11.30 1.04
CA LEU A 19 8.90 -11.60 1.48
C LEU A 19 10.00 -10.98 0.58
N LYS A 20 9.68 -9.91 -0.15
CA LYS A 20 10.59 -9.27 -1.09
C LYS A 20 11.61 -8.36 -0.40
N ASP A 21 11.15 -7.54 0.54
CA ASP A 21 11.96 -6.68 1.39
C ASP A 21 11.16 -6.23 2.62
N GLU A 22 11.84 -5.54 3.55
CA GLU A 22 11.27 -5.11 4.84
C GLU A 22 10.06 -4.17 4.68
N LEU A 23 10.03 -3.32 3.65
CA LEU A 23 8.89 -2.43 3.38
C LEU A 23 7.63 -3.26 3.10
N TYR A 24 7.76 -4.29 2.27
CA TYR A 24 6.65 -5.15 1.89
C TYR A 24 6.19 -6.06 3.03
N VAL A 25 7.12 -6.56 3.84
CA VAL A 25 6.83 -7.29 5.08
C VAL A 25 6.05 -6.42 6.06
N LYS A 26 6.52 -5.19 6.30
CA LYS A 26 5.86 -4.24 7.20
C LYS A 26 4.45 -3.89 6.71
N TYR A 27 4.32 -3.54 5.42
CA TYR A 27 3.02 -3.28 4.82
C TYR A 27 2.06 -4.47 4.96
N HIS A 28 2.55 -5.69 4.71
CA HIS A 28 1.75 -6.91 4.88
C HIS A 28 1.28 -7.10 6.33
N ASP A 29 2.18 -6.93 7.30
CA ASP A 29 1.92 -7.23 8.70
C ASP A 29 1.04 -6.17 9.39
N GLU A 30 1.19 -4.90 8.99
CA GLU A 30 0.59 -3.76 9.70
C GLU A 30 -0.58 -3.12 8.96
N GLU A 31 -0.66 -3.25 7.63
CA GLU A 31 -1.64 -2.52 6.81
C GLU A 31 -2.52 -3.43 5.96
N TRP A 32 -1.94 -4.46 5.33
CA TRP A 32 -2.65 -5.26 4.34
C TRP A 32 -3.71 -6.16 4.98
N GLY A 33 -4.97 -5.98 4.59
CA GLY A 33 -6.09 -6.75 5.11
C GLY A 33 -6.52 -6.34 6.53
N VAL A 34 -5.92 -5.30 7.10
CA VAL A 34 -6.41 -4.67 8.33
C VAL A 34 -7.63 -3.81 7.98
N PRO A 35 -8.78 -3.97 8.67
CA PRO A 35 -9.96 -3.14 8.42
C PRO A 35 -9.67 -1.65 8.71
N VAL A 36 -10.07 -0.79 7.78
CA VAL A 36 -9.93 0.67 7.85
C VAL A 36 -11.30 1.29 7.64
N HIS A 37 -11.63 2.32 8.42
CA HIS A 37 -12.94 3.00 8.37
C HIS A 37 -12.82 4.50 8.12
N GLU A 38 -11.61 5.03 8.10
CA GLU A 38 -11.32 6.43 7.84
C GLU A 38 -11.35 6.71 6.33
N ASP A 39 -12.31 7.55 5.89
CA ASP A 39 -12.52 7.88 4.48
C ASP A 39 -11.27 8.39 3.76
N ALA A 40 -10.44 9.19 4.42
CA ALA A 40 -9.20 9.73 3.85
C ALA A 40 -8.20 8.61 3.51
N ILE A 41 -8.07 7.59 4.36
CA ILE A 41 -7.18 6.46 4.12
C ILE A 41 -7.76 5.57 3.02
N LEU A 42 -9.07 5.32 3.04
CA LEU A 42 -9.75 4.56 2.00
C LEU A 42 -9.60 5.23 0.62
N PHE A 43 -9.73 6.55 0.55
CA PHE A 43 -9.54 7.32 -0.68
C PHE A 43 -8.08 7.27 -1.15
N GLU A 44 -7.11 7.45 -0.26
CA GLU A 44 -5.68 7.28 -0.58
C GLU A 44 -5.42 5.88 -1.18
N THR A 45 -5.86 4.81 -0.51
CA THR A 45 -5.65 3.44 -0.97
C THR A 45 -6.33 3.20 -2.31
N LEU A 46 -7.58 3.63 -2.48
CA LEU A 46 -8.32 3.49 -3.73
C LEU A 46 -7.59 4.14 -4.90
N VAL A 47 -7.11 5.37 -4.73
CA VAL A 47 -6.36 6.08 -5.77
C VAL A 47 -5.04 5.38 -6.07
N LEU A 48 -4.28 4.98 -5.05
CA LEU A 48 -3.00 4.27 -5.24
C LEU A 48 -3.17 2.95 -6.01
N GLU A 49 -4.24 2.20 -5.76
CA GLU A 49 -4.57 0.97 -6.49
C GLU A 49 -4.78 1.23 -7.99
N THR A 50 -5.39 2.37 -8.37
CA THR A 50 -5.52 2.74 -9.79
C THR A 50 -4.17 3.00 -10.47
N PHE A 51 -3.21 3.57 -9.75
CA PHE A 51 -1.86 3.81 -10.28
C PHE A 51 -1.04 2.53 -10.43
N GLN A 52 -1.49 1.40 -9.84
CA GLN A 52 -0.82 0.12 -9.99
C GLN A 52 -0.95 -0.46 -11.42
N ALA A 53 -1.85 0.03 -12.28
CA ALA A 53 -2.07 -0.55 -13.61
C ALA A 53 -0.77 -0.69 -14.42
N GLY A 54 -0.35 -1.94 -14.68
CA GLY A 54 0.88 -2.27 -15.40
C GLY A 54 2.17 -2.24 -14.56
N LEU A 55 2.08 -2.04 -13.25
CA LEU A 55 3.19 -1.98 -12.30
C LEU A 55 3.03 -3.00 -11.17
N SER A 56 4.08 -3.18 -10.38
CA SER A 56 4.00 -3.92 -9.11
C SER A 56 3.50 -3.01 -7.99
N TRP A 57 2.70 -3.53 -7.05
CA TRP A 57 2.29 -2.77 -5.85
C TRP A 57 3.49 -2.25 -5.05
N HIS A 58 4.62 -2.97 -5.06
CA HIS A 58 5.88 -2.52 -4.48
C HIS A 58 6.38 -1.19 -5.05
N THR A 59 6.21 -1.00 -6.36
CA THR A 59 6.55 0.25 -7.03
C THR A 59 5.71 1.40 -6.51
N ILE A 60 4.42 1.14 -6.24
CA ILE A 60 3.48 2.13 -5.70
C ILE A 60 3.82 2.46 -4.25
N LEU A 61 4.04 1.45 -3.39
CA LEU A 61 4.43 1.68 -1.99
C LEU A 61 5.72 2.48 -1.85
N LYS A 62 6.74 2.19 -2.67
CA LYS A 62 7.98 2.97 -2.70
C LYS A 62 7.79 4.43 -3.11
N LYS A 63 6.71 4.74 -3.82
CA LYS A 63 6.36 6.10 -4.27
C LYS A 63 5.28 6.76 -3.41
N ARG A 64 4.73 6.08 -2.40
CA ARG A 64 3.57 6.53 -1.62
C ARG A 64 3.76 7.92 -1.03
N GLU A 65 4.91 8.20 -0.42
CA GLU A 65 5.21 9.54 0.10
C GLU A 65 5.25 10.61 -1.00
N GLY A 66 5.77 10.26 -2.18
CA GLY A 66 5.75 11.14 -3.34
C GLY A 66 4.32 11.44 -3.81
N PHE A 67 3.44 10.44 -3.80
CA PHE A 67 2.02 10.63 -4.09
C PHE A 67 1.33 11.51 -3.04
N ARG A 68 1.59 11.29 -1.74
CA ARG A 68 1.06 12.15 -0.67
C ARG A 68 1.45 13.61 -0.86
N LEU A 69 2.70 13.88 -1.26
CA LEU A 69 3.14 15.24 -1.57
C LEU A 69 2.48 15.81 -2.82
N ALA A 70 2.32 15.01 -3.88
CA ALA A 70 1.76 15.46 -5.15
C ALA A 70 0.24 15.68 -5.12
N PHE A 71 -0.47 15.00 -4.23
CA PHE A 71 -1.93 15.00 -4.13
C PHE A 71 -2.42 15.60 -2.80
N ASP A 72 -1.71 16.57 -2.23
CA ASP A 72 -2.12 17.27 -0.99
C ASP A 72 -2.57 16.33 0.15
N SER A 73 -1.79 15.29 0.40
CA SER A 73 -2.08 14.22 1.39
C SER A 73 -3.42 13.51 1.16
N PHE A 74 -3.83 13.40 -0.10
CA PHE A 74 -5.10 12.81 -0.51
C PHE A 74 -6.34 13.51 0.05
N ASP A 75 -6.25 14.82 0.29
CA ASP A 75 -7.41 15.66 0.60
C ASP A 75 -8.32 15.77 -0.65
N ALA A 76 -9.44 15.07 -0.61
CA ALA A 76 -10.38 14.99 -1.72
C ALA A 76 -10.98 16.36 -2.12
N GLU A 77 -11.20 17.26 -1.17
CA GLU A 77 -11.75 18.60 -1.45
C GLU A 77 -10.72 19.45 -2.20
N ARG A 78 -9.45 19.37 -1.80
CA ARG A 78 -8.36 20.09 -2.47
C ARG A 78 -8.09 19.54 -3.87
N ILE A 79 -8.03 18.21 -4.01
CA ILE A 79 -7.79 17.55 -5.31
C ILE A 79 -8.92 17.85 -6.30
N ALA A 80 -10.17 17.92 -5.84
CA ALA A 80 -11.31 18.25 -6.70
C ALA A 80 -11.18 19.64 -7.35
N GLY A 81 -10.36 20.54 -6.80
CA GLY A 81 -10.06 21.86 -7.35
C GLY A 81 -8.87 21.92 -8.31
N TYR A 82 -8.19 20.80 -8.62
CA TYR A 82 -7.06 20.79 -9.55
C TYR A 82 -7.51 21.12 -10.99
N GLY A 83 -6.76 21.98 -11.68
CA GLY A 83 -7.05 22.42 -13.05
C GLY A 83 -6.24 23.64 -13.47
#